data_AF-A0A7R8WZV5-F1
#
_entry.id   AF-A0A7R8WZV5-F1
#
_cell.length_a   1.000
_cell.length_b   1.000
_cell.length_c   1.000
_cell.angle_alpha   90.00
_cell.angle_beta   90.00
_cell.angle_gamma   90.00
#
_symmetry.space_group_name_H-M   'P 1'
#
loop_
_entity.id
_entity.type
_entity.pdbx_description
1 polymer ?
#
loop_
_entity_poly.entity_id
_entity_poly.type
_entity_poly.pdbx_seq_one_letter_code
_entity_poly.pdbx_strand_id
1 'polypeptide(L)'
;MESGAFSLLIPLLCLLGLAEVTGSNQENQQVSIHDYCIVGAGPAGLQLGYFLKQAGRDYIIYDKADRPGSFFVRYPRHRMLISINKRFTGRKNRIFNERHDWNSLLSHDDSLRFPLYSDEFFPQADVLVKYLEDYQKKLGINVQFNTEVKNIVRLPPDVQTRNGTTFFMQDQHGNPLGCRVLIMATGWSQPKLVHFPGSEYVENYNDFDVNPRKYEGKSVLIIGRGKSW
;
A
#
# COMPACT_ATOMS: atom_id res chain seq x y z
N MET A 1 50.39 26.25 58.31
CA MET A 1 51.01 24.91 58.27
C MET A 1 49.95 24.00 57.68
N GLU A 2 49.89 23.94 56.35
CA GLU A 2 50.42 22.82 55.52
C GLU A 2 49.61 21.54 55.82
N SER A 3 48.88 20.90 54.90
CA SER A 3 49.11 20.53 53.49
C SER A 3 47.72 20.17 52.87
N GLY A 4 47.29 20.44 51.62
CA GLY A 4 47.90 20.16 50.30
C GLY A 4 48.00 18.65 50.04
N ALA A 5 47.56 17.99 48.97
CA ALA A 5 46.74 18.25 47.79
C ALA A 5 46.43 16.85 47.16
N PHE A 6 45.40 16.79 46.31
CA PHE A 6 45.19 15.88 45.15
C PHE A 6 45.93 14.53 45.07
N SER A 7 45.17 13.45 44.83
CA SER A 7 45.69 12.26 44.13
C SER A 7 44.72 11.82 43.02
N LEU A 8 45.20 12.00 41.78
CA LEU A 8 44.67 11.47 40.52
C LEU A 8 45.05 9.99 40.39
N LEU A 9 44.14 9.14 39.93
CA LEU A 9 44.43 7.78 39.46
C LEU A 9 44.27 7.70 37.93
N ILE A 10 45.41 7.94 37.28
CA ILE A 10 46.03 7.36 36.08
C ILE A 10 45.13 6.64 35.04
N PRO A 11 45.23 7.02 33.73
CA PRO A 11 44.60 6.34 32.61
C PRO A 11 45.41 5.12 32.12
N LEU A 12 44.73 4.07 31.68
CA LEU A 12 45.35 2.91 31.03
C LEU A 12 45.55 3.21 29.53
N LEU A 13 46.80 3.41 29.12
CA LEU A 13 47.25 3.45 27.73
C LEU A 13 47.59 2.02 27.28
N CYS A 14 47.03 1.55 26.17
CA CYS A 14 47.64 0.49 25.35
C CYS A 14 47.48 0.78 23.85
N LEU A 15 48.60 1.22 23.31
CA LEU A 15 49.10 1.34 21.93
C LEU A 15 48.39 0.61 20.76
N LEU A 16 48.27 1.40 19.68
CA LEU A 16 48.65 1.11 18.27
C LEU A 16 48.09 -0.14 17.59
N GLY A 17 47.06 0.08 16.77
CA GLY A 17 46.85 -0.63 15.50
C GLY A 17 46.73 0.40 14.38
N LEU A 18 47.83 0.70 13.69
CA LEU A 18 47.83 1.37 12.40
C LEU A 18 47.22 0.40 11.38
N ALA A 19 45.96 0.64 11.03
CA ALA A 19 45.38 0.19 9.78
C ALA A 19 44.64 1.38 9.18
N GLU A 20 45.25 1.99 8.17
CA GLU A 20 44.56 2.87 7.23
C GLU A 20 43.49 2.03 6.52
N VAL A 21 42.32 1.93 7.13
CA VAL A 21 41.10 1.59 6.41
C VAL A 21 40.56 2.90 5.87
N THR A 22 40.90 3.11 4.60
CA THR A 22 40.26 4.04 3.67
C THR A 22 38.83 4.33 4.08
N GLY A 23 38.56 5.60 4.37
CA GLY A 23 37.23 6.07 4.76
C GLY A 23 36.19 5.65 3.71
N SER A 24 35.37 4.68 4.06
CA SER A 24 34.01 4.65 3.55
C SER A 24 33.28 5.74 4.31
N ASN A 25 33.03 6.86 3.63
CA ASN A 25 31.93 7.74 3.98
C ASN A 25 30.65 6.88 3.94
N GLN A 26 30.32 6.25 5.06
CA GLN A 26 28.92 5.93 5.33
C GLN A 26 28.26 7.28 5.51
N GLU A 27 27.75 7.82 4.39
CA GLU A 27 26.73 8.85 4.44
C GLU A 27 25.72 8.38 5.48
N ASN A 28 25.63 9.16 6.55
CA ASN A 28 24.67 8.98 7.61
C ASN A 28 23.30 9.20 6.96
N GLN A 29 22.78 8.18 6.27
CA GLN A 29 21.47 8.21 5.62
C GLN A 29 20.45 8.32 6.74
N GLN A 30 20.15 9.55 7.09
CA GLN A 30 19.15 9.89 8.08
C GLN A 30 17.82 9.38 7.54
N VAL A 31 17.37 8.25 8.08
CA VAL A 31 16.09 7.63 7.73
C VAL A 31 15.00 8.67 8.01
N SER A 32 14.31 9.13 6.95
CA SER A 32 13.15 9.99 7.11
C SER A 32 12.06 9.19 7.81
N ILE A 33 11.76 9.55 9.07
CA ILE A 33 10.70 8.92 9.85
C ILE A 33 9.43 9.72 9.63
N HIS A 34 8.46 9.15 8.91
CA HIS A 34 7.15 9.75 8.76
C HIS A 34 6.26 9.51 9.99
N ASP A 35 5.29 10.38 10.27
CA ASP A 35 4.28 10.05 11.29
C ASP A 35 3.44 8.83 10.86
N TYR A 36 3.02 8.76 9.58
CA TYR A 36 2.18 7.69 9.04
C TYR A 36 2.76 7.07 7.77
N CYS A 37 2.98 5.76 7.78
CA CYS A 37 3.18 4.98 6.55
C CYS A 37 1.95 4.13 6.24
N ILE A 38 1.55 4.15 4.98
CA ILE A 38 0.49 3.30 4.44
C ILE A 38 1.10 2.36 3.42
N VAL A 39 0.89 1.05 3.56
CA VAL A 39 1.40 0.06 2.60
C VAL A 39 0.26 -0.36 1.67
N GLY A 40 0.27 0.14 0.43
CA GLY A 40 -0.69 -0.12 -0.62
C GLY A 40 -1.43 1.13 -1.09
N ALA A 41 -1.35 1.43 -2.39
CA ALA A 41 -2.03 2.51 -3.10
C ALA A 41 -3.29 2.03 -3.84
N GLY A 42 -4.00 1.07 -3.24
CA GLY A 42 -5.37 0.73 -3.63
C GLY A 42 -6.40 1.76 -3.11
N PRO A 43 -7.70 1.51 -3.31
CA PRO A 43 -8.78 2.41 -2.88
C PRO A 43 -8.69 2.82 -1.40
N ALA A 44 -8.40 1.87 -0.51
CA ALA A 44 -8.26 2.12 0.93
C ALA A 44 -7.09 3.05 1.25
N GLY A 45 -5.92 2.79 0.65
CA GLY A 45 -4.72 3.61 0.87
C GLY A 45 -4.89 5.03 0.33
N LEU A 46 -5.43 5.18 -0.87
CA LEU A 46 -5.71 6.50 -1.46
C LEU A 46 -6.75 7.28 -0.65
N GLN A 47 -7.84 6.64 -0.21
CA GLN A 47 -8.85 7.31 0.61
C GLN A 47 -8.27 7.83 1.92
N LEU A 48 -7.43 7.02 2.58
CA LEU A 48 -6.78 7.41 3.82
C LEU A 48 -5.73 8.51 3.59
N GLY A 49 -4.91 8.39 2.54
CA GLY A 49 -3.95 9.42 2.16
C GLY A 49 -4.62 10.75 1.89
N TYR A 50 -5.78 10.76 1.24
CA TYR A 50 -6.59 11.97 1.05
C TYR A 50 -6.95 12.63 2.39
N PHE A 51 -7.48 11.87 3.35
CA PHE A 51 -7.88 12.45 4.65
C PHE A 51 -6.67 12.88 5.50
N LEU A 52 -5.55 12.15 5.46
CA LEU A 52 -4.32 12.56 6.12
C LEU A 52 -3.77 13.86 5.54
N LYS A 53 -3.80 14.01 4.20
CA LYS A 53 -3.45 15.25 3.52
C LYS A 53 -4.34 16.41 3.94
N GLN A 54 -5.65 16.22 3.94
CA GLN A 54 -6.63 17.24 4.36
C GLN A 54 -6.43 17.66 5.82
N ALA A 55 -6.00 16.73 6.68
CA ALA A 55 -5.67 17.00 8.07
C ALA A 55 -4.25 17.56 8.29
N GLY A 56 -3.49 17.83 7.23
CA GLY A 56 -2.11 18.35 7.32
C GLY A 56 -1.14 17.40 8.02
N ARG A 57 -1.36 16.09 7.94
CA ARG A 57 -0.50 15.08 8.56
C ARG A 57 0.69 14.73 7.67
N ASP A 58 1.81 14.40 8.30
CA ASP A 58 2.97 13.85 7.61
C ASP A 58 2.74 12.35 7.30
N TYR A 59 2.61 12.03 6.02
CA TYR A 59 2.34 10.67 5.58
C TYR A 59 3.01 10.34 4.25
N ILE A 60 3.21 9.05 4.05
CA ILE A 60 3.68 8.46 2.80
C ILE A 60 2.91 7.17 2.52
N ILE A 61 2.49 6.96 1.27
CA ILE A 61 1.95 5.69 0.81
C ILE A 61 3.05 4.98 0.01
N TYR A 62 3.39 3.75 0.36
CA TYR A 62 4.27 2.91 -0.43
C TYR A 62 3.46 1.89 -1.22
N ASP A 63 3.72 1.78 -2.52
CA ASP A 63 3.18 0.69 -3.35
C ASP A 63 4.29 0.10 -4.21
N LYS A 64 4.27 -1.23 -4.33
CA LYS A 64 5.23 -1.98 -5.15
C LYS A 64 5.02 -1.78 -6.65
N ALA A 65 3.81 -1.46 -7.07
CA ALA A 65 3.48 -1.20 -8.46
C ALA A 65 3.87 0.23 -8.87
N ASP A 66 3.84 0.48 -10.18
CA ASP A 66 4.12 1.77 -10.82
C ASP A 66 2.90 2.73 -10.81
N ARG A 67 1.76 2.28 -10.31
CA ARG A 67 0.46 2.97 -10.38
C ARG A 67 -0.48 2.59 -9.23
N PRO A 68 -1.45 3.45 -8.89
CA PRO A 68 -2.48 3.08 -7.94
C PRO A 68 -3.44 2.04 -8.50
N GLY A 69 -4.11 1.30 -7.60
CA GLY A 69 -5.15 0.36 -8.01
C GLY A 69 -4.66 -0.80 -8.88
N SER A 70 -3.37 -1.14 -8.82
CA SER A 70 -2.73 -2.18 -9.65
C SER A 70 -3.41 -3.56 -9.60
N PHE A 71 -4.07 -3.89 -8.49
CA PHE A 71 -4.94 -5.06 -8.37
C PHE A 71 -5.99 -5.12 -9.50
N PHE A 72 -6.60 -3.98 -9.81
CA PHE A 72 -7.66 -3.88 -10.80
C PHE A 72 -7.15 -3.90 -12.24
N VAL A 73 -5.83 -3.89 -12.48
CA VAL A 73 -5.26 -4.12 -13.83
C VAL A 73 -5.42 -5.58 -14.25
N ARG A 74 -5.34 -6.51 -13.28
CA ARG A 74 -5.51 -7.95 -13.55
C ARG A 74 -6.90 -8.45 -13.17
N TYR A 75 -7.47 -7.92 -12.10
CA TYR A 75 -8.73 -8.42 -11.52
C TYR A 75 -9.89 -7.43 -11.67
N PRO A 76 -11.14 -7.92 -11.69
CA PRO A 76 -11.52 -9.31 -11.91
C PRO A 76 -11.01 -9.80 -13.28
N ARG A 77 -10.81 -11.12 -13.43
CA ARG A 77 -10.21 -11.69 -14.66
C ARG A 77 -11.07 -11.44 -15.89
N HIS A 78 -12.40 -11.48 -15.73
CA HIS A 78 -13.36 -11.14 -16.78
C HIS A 78 -13.51 -9.62 -17.01
N ARG A 79 -12.74 -8.78 -16.29
CA ARG A 79 -12.63 -7.32 -16.43
C ARG A 79 -13.91 -6.50 -16.17
N MET A 80 -15.03 -7.10 -15.80
CA MET A 80 -16.27 -6.39 -15.40
C MET A 80 -16.38 -6.27 -13.88
N LEU A 81 -16.65 -5.08 -13.36
CA LEU A 81 -16.82 -4.89 -11.92
C LEU A 81 -18.19 -5.37 -11.46
N ILE A 82 -18.24 -5.91 -10.24
CA ILE A 82 -19.50 -6.24 -9.54
C ILE A 82 -20.05 -5.07 -8.72
N SER A 83 -19.30 -3.96 -8.63
CA SER A 83 -19.70 -2.73 -7.97
C SER A 83 -20.60 -1.91 -8.90
N ILE A 84 -21.83 -1.65 -8.45
CA ILE A 84 -22.80 -0.93 -9.28
C ILE A 84 -22.42 0.54 -9.42
N ASN A 85 -22.69 1.09 -10.60
CA ASN A 85 -22.55 2.51 -10.91
C ASN A 85 -23.93 3.13 -11.17
N LYS A 86 -24.66 3.42 -10.08
CA LYS A 86 -26.02 3.97 -10.16
C LYS A 86 -26.00 5.50 -10.32
N ARG A 87 -25.97 5.97 -11.57
CA ARG A 87 -25.93 7.41 -11.90
C ARG A 87 -27.17 8.19 -11.47
N PHE A 88 -28.35 7.57 -11.60
CA PHE A 88 -29.63 8.19 -11.27
C PHE A 88 -30.35 7.39 -10.19
N THR A 89 -30.43 7.98 -9.00
CA THR A 89 -31.14 7.39 -7.85
C THR A 89 -32.57 7.89 -7.71
N GLY A 90 -32.96 8.90 -8.50
CA GLY A 90 -34.21 9.65 -8.31
C GLY A 90 -34.17 10.62 -7.11
N ARG A 91 -33.00 10.82 -6.47
CA ARG A 91 -32.83 11.73 -5.33
C ARG A 91 -31.83 12.83 -5.64
N LYS A 92 -32.10 14.04 -5.16
CA LYS A 92 -31.18 15.20 -5.25
C LYS A 92 -30.14 15.23 -4.12
N ASN A 93 -30.34 14.48 -3.04
CA ASN A 93 -29.44 14.50 -1.89
C ASN A 93 -28.10 13.83 -2.23
N ARG A 94 -27.00 14.57 -2.05
CA ARG A 94 -25.64 14.11 -2.37
C ARG A 94 -25.22 12.88 -1.56
N ILE A 95 -25.32 12.93 -0.23
CA ILE A 95 -24.94 11.82 0.67
C ILE A 95 -25.74 10.55 0.37
N PHE A 96 -27.02 10.69 0.02
CA PHE A 96 -27.84 9.56 -0.42
C PHE A 96 -27.29 8.96 -1.72
N ASN A 97 -26.90 9.80 -2.68
CA ASN A 97 -26.36 9.34 -3.96
C ASN A 97 -25.01 8.65 -3.80
N GLU A 98 -24.15 9.15 -2.91
CA GLU A 98 -22.85 8.52 -2.58
C GLU A 98 -23.03 7.09 -2.06
N ARG A 99 -24.08 6.78 -1.28
CA ARG A 99 -24.36 5.40 -0.81
C ARG A 99 -24.71 4.41 -1.94
N HIS A 100 -25.11 4.91 -3.09
CA HIS A 100 -25.51 4.12 -4.25
C HIS A 100 -24.44 4.11 -5.34
N ASP A 101 -23.35 4.83 -5.11
CA ASP A 101 -22.14 4.81 -5.91
C ASP A 101 -21.12 3.93 -5.18
N TRP A 102 -20.91 2.71 -5.68
CA TRP A 102 -20.04 1.74 -5.00
C TRP A 102 -18.58 1.82 -5.47
N ASN A 103 -18.22 2.88 -6.22
CA ASN A 103 -16.89 3.00 -6.82
C ASN A 103 -16.17 4.29 -6.40
N SER A 104 -16.89 5.40 -6.20
CA SER A 104 -16.25 6.66 -5.82
C SER A 104 -15.58 6.62 -4.45
N LEU A 105 -14.36 7.14 -4.39
CA LEU A 105 -13.74 7.61 -3.17
C LEU A 105 -14.27 9.00 -2.81
N LEU A 106 -14.37 9.27 -1.51
CA LEU A 106 -14.87 10.52 -0.96
C LEU A 106 -13.84 11.63 -1.10
N SER A 107 -14.20 12.72 -1.76
CA SER A 107 -13.40 13.95 -1.81
C SER A 107 -14.25 15.21 -1.88
N HIS A 108 -13.59 16.37 -1.74
CA HIS A 108 -14.20 17.68 -1.92
C HIS A 108 -14.44 18.02 -3.41
N ASP A 109 -13.82 17.30 -4.34
CA ASP A 109 -13.89 17.58 -5.78
C ASP A 109 -14.99 16.72 -6.44
N ASP A 110 -16.10 17.37 -6.80
CA ASP A 110 -17.25 16.70 -7.41
C ASP A 110 -16.96 16.12 -8.82
N SER A 111 -15.87 16.52 -9.46
CA SER A 111 -15.46 15.90 -10.73
C SER A 111 -14.80 14.53 -10.55
N LEU A 112 -14.37 14.19 -9.33
CA LEU A 112 -13.81 12.88 -8.97
C LEU A 112 -14.90 11.90 -8.51
N ARG A 113 -16.06 11.95 -9.18
CA ARG A 113 -17.16 11.01 -8.99
C ARG A 113 -17.14 10.00 -10.13
N PHE A 114 -17.04 8.72 -9.77
CA PHE A 114 -17.02 7.59 -10.71
C PHE A 114 -18.19 7.58 -11.73
N PRO A 115 -19.43 8.01 -11.39
CA PRO A 115 -20.53 8.21 -12.34
C PRO A 115 -20.25 9.12 -13.54
N LEU A 116 -19.14 9.89 -13.50
CA LEU A 116 -18.67 10.73 -14.60
C LEU A 116 -17.68 10.00 -15.52
N TYR A 117 -17.19 8.82 -15.14
CA TYR A 117 -16.19 8.02 -15.87
C TYR A 117 -16.83 6.91 -16.71
N SER A 118 -18.00 6.42 -16.33
CA SER A 118 -18.75 5.39 -17.06
C SER A 118 -20.24 5.58 -16.89
N ASP A 119 -21.01 5.21 -17.92
CA ASP A 119 -22.46 5.12 -17.92
C ASP A 119 -22.99 3.68 -17.76
N GLU A 120 -22.10 2.68 -17.77
CA GLU A 120 -22.43 1.29 -17.56
C GLU A 120 -22.86 1.04 -16.11
N PHE A 121 -23.85 0.17 -15.91
CA PHE A 121 -24.29 -0.23 -14.57
C PHE A 121 -23.24 -1.10 -13.85
N PHE A 122 -22.56 -1.96 -14.61
CA PHE A 122 -21.40 -2.76 -14.18
C PHE A 122 -20.19 -2.35 -15.03
N PRO A 123 -19.39 -1.39 -14.57
CA PRO A 123 -18.31 -0.81 -15.37
C PRO A 123 -17.17 -1.79 -15.63
N GLN A 124 -16.43 -1.58 -16.72
CA GLN A 124 -15.12 -2.21 -16.92
C GLN A 124 -14.12 -1.79 -15.83
N ALA A 125 -13.27 -2.73 -15.40
CA ALA A 125 -12.27 -2.54 -14.35
C ALA A 125 -11.20 -1.51 -14.75
N ASP A 126 -10.90 -1.36 -16.04
CA ASP A 126 -9.96 -0.36 -16.55
C ASP A 126 -10.42 1.07 -16.25
N VAL A 127 -11.75 1.30 -16.18
CA VAL A 127 -12.32 2.59 -15.79
C VAL A 127 -11.98 2.91 -14.33
N LEU A 128 -11.98 1.90 -13.45
CA LEU A 128 -11.59 2.07 -12.06
C LEU A 128 -10.09 2.31 -11.90
N VAL A 129 -9.25 1.66 -12.71
CA VAL A 129 -7.82 1.97 -12.74
C VAL A 129 -7.60 3.45 -13.10
N LYS A 130 -8.20 3.91 -14.20
CA LYS A 130 -8.14 5.32 -14.62
C LYS A 130 -8.65 6.27 -13.53
N TYR A 131 -9.80 5.95 -12.93
CA TYR A 131 -10.38 6.74 -11.85
C TYR A 131 -9.42 6.91 -10.66
N LEU A 132 -8.78 5.82 -10.20
CA LEU A 132 -7.85 5.87 -9.07
C LEU A 132 -6.56 6.62 -9.42
N GLU A 133 -6.08 6.53 -10.66
CA GLU A 133 -4.97 7.35 -11.17
C GLU A 133 -5.31 8.84 -11.15
N ASP A 134 -6.47 9.21 -11.68
CA ASP A 134 -6.93 10.60 -11.71
C ASP A 134 -7.19 11.13 -10.29
N TYR A 135 -7.76 10.32 -9.40
CA TYR A 135 -7.97 10.65 -7.99
C TYR A 135 -6.64 10.95 -7.27
N GLN A 136 -5.63 10.08 -7.44
CA GLN A 136 -4.30 10.27 -6.86
C GLN A 136 -3.63 11.55 -7.37
N LYS A 137 -3.58 11.72 -8.70
CA LYS A 137 -2.91 12.85 -9.35
C LYS A 137 -3.59 14.18 -9.02
N LYS A 138 -4.91 14.26 -9.19
CA LYS A 138 -5.67 15.51 -9.05
C LYS A 138 -5.68 16.02 -7.61
N LEU A 139 -5.73 15.12 -6.63
CA LEU A 139 -5.70 15.48 -5.21
C LEU A 139 -4.27 15.57 -4.65
N GLY A 140 -3.25 15.29 -5.46
CA GLY A 140 -1.84 15.33 -5.07
C GLY A 140 -1.54 14.44 -3.86
N ILE A 141 -2.10 13.22 -3.86
CA ILE A 141 -1.89 12.26 -2.77
C ILE A 141 -0.45 11.74 -2.86
N ASN A 142 0.28 11.84 -1.75
CA ASN A 142 1.68 11.43 -1.67
C ASN A 142 1.81 9.90 -1.73
N VAL A 143 2.29 9.39 -2.86
CA VAL A 143 2.54 7.96 -3.08
C VAL A 143 3.94 7.80 -3.66
N GLN A 144 4.73 6.94 -3.03
CA GLN A 144 5.99 6.45 -3.55
C GLN A 144 5.77 5.07 -4.17
N PHE A 145 5.68 5.06 -5.50
CA PHE A 145 5.55 3.86 -6.32
C PHE A 145 6.87 3.09 -6.41
N ASN A 146 6.82 1.89 -6.97
CA ASN A 146 7.98 0.99 -7.13
C ASN A 146 8.72 0.75 -5.80
N THR A 147 7.99 0.72 -4.69
CA THR A 147 8.53 0.55 -3.34
C THR A 147 7.79 -0.60 -2.64
N GLU A 148 8.38 -1.79 -2.70
CA GLU A 148 7.88 -2.97 -2.00
C GLU A 148 8.40 -3.00 -0.57
N VAL A 149 7.50 -2.77 0.37
CA VAL A 149 7.81 -2.82 1.81
C VAL A 149 8.03 -4.28 2.26
N LYS A 150 9.18 -4.51 2.91
CA LYS A 150 9.63 -5.79 3.48
C LYS A 150 10.12 -5.60 4.91
N ASN A 151 10.30 -6.72 5.62
CA ASN A 151 11.00 -6.80 6.91
C ASN A 151 10.51 -5.78 7.94
N ILE A 152 9.19 -5.70 8.15
CA ILE A 152 8.60 -4.80 9.12
C ILE A 152 8.95 -5.26 10.54
N VAL A 153 9.63 -4.41 11.30
CA VAL A 153 9.97 -4.63 12.70
C VAL A 153 9.49 -3.47 13.56
N ARG A 154 9.02 -3.80 14.77
CA ARG A 154 8.69 -2.81 15.79
C ARG A 154 9.93 -2.55 16.63
N LEU A 155 10.39 -1.30 16.70
CA LEU A 155 11.52 -0.92 17.52
C LEU A 155 11.10 -0.75 18.99
N PRO A 156 11.98 -1.05 19.96
CA PRO A 156 11.76 -0.74 21.36
C PRO A 156 11.62 0.77 21.58
N PRO A 157 10.90 1.22 22.62
CA PRO A 157 10.92 2.62 23.02
C PRO A 157 12.35 3.02 23.41
N ASP A 158 12.87 4.09 22.81
CA ASP A 158 14.14 4.74 23.16
C ASP A 158 13.89 6.20 23.60
N VAL A 159 14.84 6.78 24.34
CA VAL A 159 14.84 8.16 24.85
C VAL A 159 14.64 9.18 23.72
N GLN A 160 15.12 8.88 22.52
CA GLN A 160 14.92 9.69 21.30
C GLN A 160 13.47 9.62 20.76
N THR A 161 12.75 8.54 21.04
CA THR A 161 11.43 8.24 20.47
C THR A 161 10.26 8.74 21.31
N ARG A 162 10.42 9.69 22.25
CA ARG A 162 9.31 10.30 23.05
C ARG A 162 8.18 9.30 23.44
N ASN A 163 8.50 8.16 24.05
CA ASN A 163 7.53 7.10 24.43
C ASN A 163 6.63 6.55 23.29
N GLY A 164 6.97 6.80 22.03
CA GLY A 164 6.22 6.42 20.85
C GLY A 164 6.69 5.09 20.28
N THR A 165 5.75 4.28 19.77
CA THR A 165 6.10 3.11 18.95
C THR A 165 6.65 3.59 17.61
N THR A 166 7.79 3.04 17.18
CA THR A 166 8.34 3.25 15.84
C THR A 166 8.40 1.90 15.12
N PHE A 167 7.95 1.90 13.87
CA PHE A 167 8.09 0.81 12.93
C PHE A 167 9.21 1.13 11.96
N PHE A 168 10.12 0.17 11.79
CA PHE A 168 11.14 0.20 10.78
C PHE A 168 10.84 -0.88 9.74
N MET A 169 11.09 -0.57 8.49
CA MET A 169 10.88 -1.48 7.37
C MET A 169 11.94 -1.19 6.30
N GLN A 170 12.01 -2.04 5.29
CA GLN A 170 12.95 -1.88 4.17
C GLN A 170 12.20 -1.93 2.85
N ASP A 171 12.72 -1.25 1.84
CA ASP A 171 12.27 -1.49 0.46
C ASP A 171 12.91 -2.76 -0.12
N GLN A 172 12.59 -3.09 -1.37
CA GLN A 172 13.15 -4.24 -2.07
C GLN A 172 14.67 -4.19 -2.29
N HIS A 173 15.29 -3.02 -2.16
CA HIS A 173 16.72 -2.79 -2.31
C HIS A 173 17.46 -2.73 -0.97
N GLY A 174 16.74 -2.86 0.15
CA GLY A 174 17.29 -2.76 1.50
C GLY A 174 17.38 -1.33 2.02
N ASN A 175 16.83 -0.33 1.32
CA ASN A 175 16.81 1.03 1.81
C ASN A 175 15.89 1.14 3.03
N PRO A 176 16.31 1.85 4.08
CA PRO A 176 15.54 1.97 5.32
C PRO A 176 14.34 2.90 5.16
N LEU A 177 13.19 2.48 5.71
CA LEU A 177 11.97 3.27 5.79
C LEU A 177 11.46 3.25 7.24
N GLY A 178 10.92 4.36 7.74
CA GLY A 178 10.48 4.46 9.14
C GLY A 178 9.18 5.23 9.33
N CYS A 179 8.39 4.81 10.31
CA CYS A 179 7.24 5.60 10.77
C CYS A 179 6.79 5.32 12.19
N ARG A 180 5.96 6.21 12.74
CA ARG A 180 5.32 6.00 14.06
C ARG A 180 4.06 5.15 13.98
N VAL A 181 3.27 5.33 12.93
CA VAL A 181 2.03 4.59 12.68
C VAL A 181 2.12 3.88 11.34
N LEU A 182 2.05 2.55 11.37
CA LEU A 182 2.03 1.71 10.18
C LEU A 182 0.60 1.23 9.90
N ILE A 183 0.13 1.45 8.68
CA ILE A 183 -1.21 1.08 8.24
C ILE A 183 -1.09 0.13 7.03
N MET A 184 -1.60 -1.08 7.19
CA MET A 184 -1.58 -2.09 6.12
C MET A 184 -2.83 -1.95 5.25
N ALA A 185 -2.65 -1.48 4.02
CA ALA A 185 -3.70 -1.30 3.01
C ALA A 185 -3.45 -2.19 1.76
N THR A 186 -2.85 -3.36 1.98
CA THR A 186 -2.32 -4.24 0.92
C THR A 186 -3.39 -5.08 0.19
N GLY A 187 -4.62 -5.11 0.70
CA GLY A 187 -5.73 -5.85 0.09
C GLY A 187 -5.49 -7.37 0.03
N TRP A 188 -6.11 -8.03 -0.96
CA TRP A 188 -6.00 -9.48 -1.17
C TRP A 188 -4.75 -9.80 -1.98
N SER A 189 -3.85 -10.65 -1.45
CA SER A 189 -2.59 -10.97 -2.14
C SER A 189 -2.37 -12.45 -2.44
N GLN A 190 -2.98 -13.40 -1.72
CA GLN A 190 -2.68 -14.83 -1.88
C GLN A 190 -3.93 -15.67 -2.24
N PRO A 191 -3.85 -16.53 -3.27
CA PRO A 191 -4.91 -17.48 -3.55
C PRO A 191 -4.98 -18.53 -2.44
N LYS A 192 -6.21 -18.92 -2.07
CA LYS A 192 -6.41 -20.08 -1.21
C LYS A 192 -6.36 -21.33 -2.08
N LEU A 193 -5.27 -22.08 -2.00
CA LEU A 193 -5.17 -23.38 -2.63
C LEU A 193 -5.98 -24.40 -1.81
N VAL A 194 -6.79 -25.21 -2.49
CA VAL A 194 -7.59 -26.27 -1.88
C VAL A 194 -7.06 -27.61 -2.37
N HIS A 195 -6.90 -28.57 -1.47
CA HIS A 195 -6.32 -29.87 -1.80
C HIS A 195 -7.41 -30.94 -1.71
N PHE A 196 -7.61 -31.65 -2.81
CA PHE A 196 -8.52 -32.78 -2.93
C PHE A 196 -8.02 -33.71 -4.05
N PRO A 197 -8.42 -34.99 -4.09
CA PRO A 197 -8.04 -35.88 -5.19
C PRO A 197 -8.43 -35.27 -6.56
N GLY A 198 -7.44 -35.00 -7.42
CA GLY A 198 -7.63 -34.35 -8.72
C GLY A 198 -7.47 -32.83 -8.72
N SER A 199 -7.17 -32.20 -7.58
CA SER A 199 -6.92 -30.74 -7.48
C SER A 199 -5.72 -30.28 -8.33
N GLU A 200 -4.79 -31.18 -8.65
CA GLU A 200 -3.65 -30.96 -9.55
C GLU A 200 -4.06 -30.65 -11.01
N TYR A 201 -5.29 -30.99 -11.40
CA TYR A 201 -5.83 -30.71 -12.74
C TYR A 201 -6.66 -29.42 -12.81
N VAL A 202 -6.84 -28.71 -11.69
CA VAL A 202 -7.69 -27.52 -11.62
C VAL A 202 -6.93 -26.28 -12.08
N GLU A 203 -7.46 -25.58 -13.08
CA GLU A 203 -7.00 -24.22 -13.41
C GLU A 203 -7.48 -23.24 -12.33
N ASN A 204 -6.55 -22.55 -11.66
CA ASN A 204 -6.88 -21.56 -10.64
C ASN A 204 -7.46 -20.28 -11.25
N TYR A 205 -8.30 -19.55 -10.49
CA TYR A 205 -8.84 -18.26 -10.91
C TYR A 205 -7.75 -17.26 -11.36
N ASN A 206 -6.58 -17.32 -10.75
CA ASN A 206 -5.49 -16.43 -11.10
C ASN A 206 -4.90 -16.72 -12.48
N ASP A 207 -5.01 -17.95 -12.98
CA ASP A 207 -4.18 -18.44 -14.10
C ASP A 207 -5.00 -18.97 -15.28
N PHE A 208 -6.31 -19.20 -15.13
CA PHE A 208 -7.14 -19.68 -16.22
C PHE A 208 -7.20 -18.68 -17.40
N ASP A 209 -7.48 -19.22 -18.59
CA ASP A 209 -7.70 -18.44 -19.81
C ASP A 209 -9.13 -17.90 -19.83
N VAL A 210 -9.29 -16.59 -19.96
CA VAL A 210 -10.59 -15.92 -19.95
C VAL A 210 -11.31 -15.99 -21.30
N ASN A 211 -10.66 -16.49 -22.35
CA ASN A 211 -11.24 -16.59 -23.68
C ASN A 211 -12.29 -17.73 -23.75
N PRO A 212 -13.58 -17.42 -23.93
CA PRO A 212 -14.63 -18.45 -23.96
C PRO A 212 -14.44 -19.47 -25.09
N ARG A 213 -13.78 -19.09 -26.19
CA ARG A 213 -13.52 -19.99 -27.33
C ARG A 213 -12.67 -21.21 -26.97
N LYS A 214 -11.82 -21.12 -25.95
CA LYS A 214 -11.02 -22.26 -25.47
C LYS A 214 -11.91 -23.40 -24.94
N TYR A 215 -13.13 -23.07 -24.54
CA TYR A 215 -14.06 -23.98 -23.86
C TYR A 215 -15.26 -24.38 -24.74
N GLU A 216 -15.32 -23.93 -25.99
CA GLU A 216 -16.38 -24.32 -26.93
C GLU A 216 -16.40 -25.84 -27.15
N GLY A 217 -17.59 -26.44 -27.04
CA GLY A 217 -17.78 -27.88 -27.19
C GLY A 217 -17.19 -28.73 -26.05
N LYS A 218 -16.71 -28.13 -24.96
CA LYS A 218 -16.14 -28.85 -23.80
C LYS A 218 -17.11 -28.89 -22.62
N SER A 219 -16.99 -29.94 -21.81
CA SER A 219 -17.63 -30.01 -20.49
C SER A 219 -16.78 -29.23 -19.48
N VAL A 220 -17.36 -28.20 -18.86
CA VAL A 220 -16.66 -27.33 -17.88
C VAL A 220 -17.29 -27.49 -16.50
N LEU A 221 -16.45 -27.75 -15.49
CA LEU A 221 -16.83 -27.74 -14.08
C LEU A 221 -16.20 -26.53 -13.39
N ILE A 222 -17.03 -25.70 -12.76
CA ILE A 222 -16.59 -24.54 -11.97
C ILE A 222 -16.75 -24.90 -10.49
N ILE A 223 -15.67 -24.80 -9.72
CA ILE A 223 -15.66 -25.13 -8.29
C ILE A 223 -15.59 -23.85 -7.47
N GLY A 224 -16.73 -23.50 -6.86
CA GLY A 224 -16.87 -22.39 -5.91
C GLY A 224 -18.14 -21.55 -6.14
N ARG A 225 -18.50 -20.72 -5.16
CA ARG A 225 -19.72 -19.88 -5.18
C ARG A 225 -19.46 -18.40 -4.87
N GLY A 226 -18.28 -17.90 -5.21
CA GLY A 226 -17.91 -16.47 -5.07
C GLY A 226 -18.64 -15.56 -6.06
N LYS A 227 -18.37 -14.26 -6.02
CA LYS A 227 -18.82 -13.30 -7.06
C LYS A 227 -17.74 -13.04 -8.13
N SER A 228 -16.72 -13.89 -8.17
CA SER A 228 -15.52 -13.71 -9.00
C SER A 228 -15.63 -14.34 -10.39
N TRP A 229 -16.65 -15.19 -10.62
CA TRP A 229 -16.95 -15.83 -11.91
C TRP A 229 -17.64 -14.82 -12.83
#